data_AF-A0A7X5IP92-F1
#
_entry.id   AF-A0A7X5IP92-F1
#
_cell.length_a   1.000
_cell.length_b   1.000
_cell.length_c   1.000
_cell.angle_alpha   90.00
_cell.angle_beta   90.00
_cell.angle_gamma   90.00
#
_symmetry.space_group_name_H-M   'P 1'
#
loop_
_entity.id
_entity.type
_entity.pdbx_description
1 polymer ?
#
loop_
_entity_poly.entity_id
_entity_poly.type
_entity_poly.pdbx_seq_one_letter_code
_entity_poly.pdbx_strand_id
1 'polypeptide(L)'
;MSSIVMDKETIFTDELIRENARLTVQHEADLLRADQLEERLASAPSAQDIQQAVERAHIAEDKLGGVNAMLRRALDDLHFVMAGGDACKVCACKCTFGTGECKPVWKGEEAEE
;
A
#
# COMPACT_ATOMS: atom_id res chain seq x y z
N MET A 1 -59.64 5.96 -46.25
CA MET A 1 -58.40 5.82 -45.46
C MET A 1 -57.34 5.28 -46.40
N SER A 2 -56.40 6.12 -46.85
CA SER A 2 -55.34 5.68 -47.76
C SER A 2 -54.23 5.03 -46.92
N SER A 3 -54.09 3.71 -47.02
CA SER A 3 -53.00 2.97 -46.38
C SER A 3 -51.76 3.14 -47.24
N ILE A 4 -50.78 3.90 -46.77
CA ILE A 4 -49.48 4.02 -47.44
C ILE A 4 -48.76 2.69 -47.26
N VAL A 5 -48.71 1.89 -48.32
CA VAL A 5 -47.84 0.72 -48.41
C VAL A 5 -46.49 1.23 -48.88
N MET A 6 -45.52 1.36 -47.97
CA MET A 6 -44.13 1.66 -48.34
C MET A 6 -43.56 0.47 -49.12
N ASP A 7 -42.84 0.76 -50.20
CA ASP A 7 -42.10 -0.24 -50.94
C ASP A 7 -40.92 -0.78 -50.07
N LYS A 8 -40.46 -1.99 -50.39
CA LYS A 8 -39.39 -2.69 -49.66
C LYS A 8 -38.07 -1.92 -49.67
N GLU A 9 -37.72 -1.23 -50.76
CA GLU A 9 -36.50 -0.42 -50.83
C GLU A 9 -36.57 0.78 -49.88
N THR A 10 -37.74 1.40 -49.78
CA THR A 10 -37.99 2.49 -48.83
C THR A 10 -37.84 2.02 -47.37
N ILE A 11 -38.40 0.84 -47.03
CA ILE A 11 -38.28 0.25 -45.69
C ILE A 11 -36.82 -0.07 -45.35
N PHE A 12 -36.08 -0.68 -46.29
CA PHE A 12 -34.67 -1.02 -46.12
C PHE A 12 -33.79 0.22 -45.92
N THR A 13 -34.05 1.27 -46.69
CA THR A 13 -33.29 2.54 -46.58
C THR A 13 -33.54 3.22 -45.23
N ASP A 14 -34.79 3.25 -44.75
CA ASP A 14 -35.12 3.80 -43.43
C ASP A 14 -34.46 3.00 -42.28
N GLU A 15 -34.36 1.68 -42.43
CA GLU A 15 -33.70 0.82 -41.46
C GLU A 15 -32.19 1.07 -41.41
N LEU A 16 -31.54 1.22 -42.56
CA LEU A 16 -30.13 1.61 -42.64
C LEU A 16 -29.88 2.99 -42.01
N ILE A 17 -30.75 3.98 -42.24
CA ILE A 17 -30.61 5.31 -41.64
C ILE A 17 -30.73 5.23 -40.12
N ARG A 18 -31.72 4.49 -39.59
CA ARG A 18 -31.88 4.29 -38.15
C ARG A 18 -30.68 3.59 -37.53
N GLU A 19 -30.18 2.54 -38.17
CA GLU A 19 -29.04 1.79 -37.67
C GLU A 19 -27.76 2.61 -37.71
N ASN A 20 -27.56 3.40 -38.78
CA ASN A 20 -26.42 4.31 -38.87
C ASN A 20 -26.46 5.36 -37.75
N ALA A 21 -27.61 5.99 -37.50
CA ALA A 21 -27.78 6.93 -36.39
C ALA A 21 -27.51 6.27 -35.03
N ARG A 22 -27.96 5.03 -34.82
CA ARG A 22 -27.69 4.26 -33.60
C ARG A 22 -26.19 4.02 -33.41
N LEU A 23 -25.50 3.61 -34.48
CA LEU A 23 -24.06 3.35 -34.46
C LEU A 23 -23.25 4.62 -34.23
N THR A 24 -23.66 5.77 -34.79
CA THR A 24 -23.01 7.06 -34.54
C THR A 24 -23.08 7.44 -33.06
N VAL A 25 -24.27 7.37 -32.45
CA VAL A 25 -24.44 7.66 -31.02
C VAL A 25 -23.61 6.70 -30.16
N GLN A 26 -23.58 5.42 -30.52
CA GLN A 26 -22.78 4.43 -29.79
C GLN A 26 -21.28 4.73 -29.90
N HIS A 27 -20.81 5.09 -31.10
CA HIS A 27 -19.41 5.42 -31.34
C HIS A 27 -18.96 6.64 -30.53
N GLU A 28 -19.76 7.72 -30.52
CA GLU A 28 -19.47 8.90 -29.71
C GLU A 28 -19.44 8.59 -28.22
N ALA A 29 -20.37 7.75 -27.73
CA ALA A 29 -20.38 7.30 -26.35
C ALA A 29 -19.14 6.46 -25.99
N ASP A 30 -18.65 5.65 -26.92
CA ASP A 30 -17.46 4.83 -26.72
C ASP A 30 -16.17 5.66 -26.75
N LEU A 31 -16.09 6.70 -27.59
CA LEU A 31 -14.99 7.67 -27.56
C LEU A 31 -14.92 8.39 -26.21
N LEU A 32 -16.07 8.88 -25.70
CA LEU A 32 -16.12 9.51 -24.38
C LEU A 32 -15.66 8.57 -23.25
N ARG A 33 -16.01 7.28 -23.35
CA ARG A 33 -15.53 6.27 -22.39
C ARG A 33 -14.04 6.02 -22.51
N ALA A 34 -13.50 6.00 -23.73
CA ALA A 34 -12.07 5.86 -23.96
C ALA A 34 -11.29 7.02 -23.34
N ASP A 35 -11.72 8.26 -23.59
CA ASP A 35 -11.10 9.46 -23.01
C ASP A 35 -11.07 9.43 -21.48
N GLN A 36 -12.20 9.03 -20.85
CA GLN A 36 -12.28 8.88 -19.39
C GLN A 36 -11.35 7.80 -18.85
N LEU A 37 -11.17 6.70 -19.59
CA LEU A 37 -10.25 5.63 -19.19
C LEU A 37 -8.79 6.08 -19.33
N GLU A 38 -8.47 6.83 -20.38
CA GLU A 38 -7.13 7.39 -20.58
C GLU A 38 -6.76 8.38 -19.47
N GLU A 39 -7.68 9.28 -19.10
CA GLU A 39 -7.46 10.22 -17.98
C GLU A 39 -7.24 9.48 -16.65
N ARG A 40 -8.06 8.45 -16.38
CA ARG A 40 -7.89 7.61 -15.19
C ARG A 40 -6.54 6.87 -15.19
N LEU A 41 -6.11 6.35 -16.34
CA LEU A 41 -4.83 5.66 -16.47
C LEU A 41 -3.65 6.63 -16.28
N ALA A 42 -3.75 7.85 -16.81
CA ALA A 42 -2.74 8.89 -16.62
C ALA A 42 -2.61 9.33 -15.15
N SER A 43 -3.71 9.29 -14.39
CA SER A 43 -3.71 9.56 -12.94
C SER A 43 -3.30 8.37 -12.08
N ALA A 44 -3.26 7.16 -12.64
CA ALA A 44 -2.94 5.96 -11.89
C ALA A 44 -1.44 5.91 -11.55
N PRO A 45 -1.06 5.44 -10.35
CA PRO A 45 0.33 5.21 -10.01
C PRO A 45 0.97 4.26 -11.02
N SER A 46 2.21 4.55 -11.42
CA SER A 46 2.92 3.63 -12.32
C SER A 46 3.20 2.31 -11.60
N ALA A 47 3.40 1.24 -12.38
CA ALA A 47 3.83 -0.04 -11.83
C ALA A 47 5.12 0.09 -10.99
N GLN A 48 6.01 1.02 -11.40
CA GLN A 48 7.25 1.31 -10.69
C GLN A 48 6.99 2.00 -9.34
N ASP A 49 6.06 2.95 -9.28
CA ASP A 49 5.67 3.62 -8.03
C ASP A 49 5.08 2.63 -7.03
N ILE A 50 4.22 1.73 -7.52
CA ILE A 50 3.62 0.67 -6.71
C ILE A 50 4.72 -0.26 -6.19
N GLN A 51 5.64 -0.70 -7.05
CA GLN A 51 6.74 -1.58 -6.64
C GLN A 51 7.66 -0.91 -5.61
N GLN A 52 7.96 0.38 -5.78
CA GLN A 52 8.75 1.13 -4.81
C GLN A 52 8.00 1.28 -3.46
N ALA A 53 6.69 1.49 -3.49
CA ALA A 53 5.88 1.56 -2.28
C ALA A 53 5.86 0.23 -1.52
N VAL A 54 5.75 -0.89 -2.24
CA VAL A 54 5.81 -2.24 -1.67
C VAL A 54 7.18 -2.51 -1.03
N GLU A 55 8.27 -2.19 -1.71
CA GLU A 55 9.62 -2.37 -1.15
C GLU A 55 9.82 -1.56 0.14
N ARG A 56 9.37 -0.29 0.15
CA ARG A 56 9.42 0.56 1.34
C ARG A 56 8.57 -0.01 2.48
N ALA A 57 7.42 -0.60 2.17
CA ALA A 57 6.57 -1.25 3.16
C ALA A 57 7.28 -2.45 3.80
N HIS A 58 7.89 -3.33 3.00
CA HIS A 58 8.65 -4.46 3.53
C HIS A 58 9.83 -4.05 4.41
N ILE A 59 10.60 -3.04 3.98
CA ILE A 59 11.70 -2.50 4.81
C ILE A 59 11.16 -1.96 6.14
N ALA A 60 9.99 -1.29 6.13
CA ALA A 60 9.38 -0.78 7.34
C ALA A 60 8.88 -1.91 8.25
N GLU A 61 8.26 -2.95 7.69
CA GLU A 61 7.81 -4.15 8.40
C GLU A 61 8.98 -4.86 9.10
N ASP A 62 10.10 -5.06 8.39
CA ASP A 62 11.30 -5.68 8.96
C ASP A 62 11.88 -4.88 10.12
N LYS A 63 11.98 -3.55 9.95
CA LYS A 63 12.44 -2.64 11.01
C LYS A 63 11.51 -2.69 12.22
N LEU A 64 10.20 -2.64 12.00
CA LEU A 64 9.20 -2.75 13.06
C LEU A 64 9.29 -4.10 13.78
N GLY A 65 9.50 -5.19 13.04
CA GLY A 65 9.75 -6.51 13.62
C GLY A 65 10.98 -6.53 14.52
N GLY A 66 12.09 -5.94 14.08
CA GLY A 66 13.31 -5.80 14.87
C GLY A 66 13.10 -4.99 16.15
N VAL A 67 12.45 -3.83 16.05
CA VAL A 67 12.14 -2.97 17.20
C VAL A 67 11.20 -3.68 18.18
N ASN A 68 10.15 -4.34 17.71
CA ASN A 68 9.25 -5.11 18.58
C ASN A 68 9.96 -6.25 19.31
N ALA A 69 10.90 -6.94 18.65
CA ALA A 69 11.70 -7.98 19.28
C ALA A 69 12.68 -7.43 20.32
N MET A 70 13.22 -6.22 20.12
CA MET A 70 14.04 -5.53 21.11
C MET A 70 13.21 -5.06 22.30
N LEU A 71 12.05 -4.44 22.05
CA LEU A 71 11.12 -4.01 23.09
C LEU A 71 10.67 -5.17 23.96
N ARG A 72 10.34 -6.31 23.35
CA ARG A 72 9.93 -7.51 24.10
C ARG A 72 11.03 -8.02 25.02
N ARG A 73 12.28 -8.07 24.53
CA ARG A 73 13.44 -8.43 25.36
C ARG A 73 13.66 -7.43 26.50
N ALA A 74 13.57 -6.13 26.23
CA ALA A 74 13.71 -5.10 27.26
C ALA A 74 12.63 -5.21 28.35
N LEU A 75 11.39 -5.54 27.97
CA LEU A 75 10.31 -5.80 28.94
C LEU A 75 10.61 -7.03 29.81
N ASP A 76 11.10 -8.11 29.21
CA ASP A 76 11.47 -9.33 29.94
C ASP A 76 12.64 -9.06 30.91
N ASP A 77 13.67 -8.32 30.46
CA ASP A 77 14.80 -7.91 31.30
C ASP A 77 14.35 -7.02 32.46
N LEU A 78 13.44 -6.07 32.21
CA LEU A 78 12.85 -5.21 33.24
C LEU A 78 12.07 -6.03 34.27
N HIS A 79 11.21 -6.95 33.83
CA HIS A 79 10.46 -7.83 34.73
C HIS A 79 11.40 -8.69 35.59
N PHE A 80 12.48 -9.21 35.00
CA PHE A 80 13.49 -9.96 35.74
C PHE A 80 14.15 -9.14 36.85
N VAL A 81 14.58 -7.91 36.56
CA VAL A 81 15.19 -7.02 37.56
C VAL A 81 14.19 -6.62 38.65
N MET A 82 12.95 -6.29 38.27
CA MET A 82 11.90 -5.93 39.24
C MET A 82 11.54 -7.09 40.18
N ALA A 83 11.72 -8.35 39.75
CA ALA A 83 11.57 -9.53 40.60
C ALA A 83 12.76 -9.78 41.54
N GLY A 84 13.73 -8.86 41.61
CA GLY A 84 14.95 -8.99 42.43
C GLY A 84 16.09 -9.73 41.72
N GLY A 85 15.99 -9.93 40.40
CA GLY A 85 17.06 -10.49 39.59
C GLY A 85 18.31 -9.61 39.53
N ASP A 86 19.49 -10.23 39.43
CA ASP A 86 20.77 -9.51 39.31
C ASP A 86 20.88 -8.79 37.97
N ALA A 87 20.80 -7.46 37.99
CA ALA A 87 20.90 -6.60 36.81
C ALA A 87 22.17 -6.83 35.98
N CYS A 88 23.27 -7.31 36.56
CA CYS A 88 24.49 -7.63 35.83
C CYS A 88 24.31 -8.79 34.82
N LYS A 89 23.27 -9.63 34.97
CA LYS A 89 22.99 -10.73 34.03
C LYS A 89 22.31 -10.28 32.74
N VAL A 90 21.67 -9.11 32.75
CA VAL A 90 20.96 -8.54 31.59
C VAL A 90 21.61 -7.26 31.06
N CYS A 91 22.59 -6.70 31.79
CA CYS A 91 23.32 -5.53 31.32
C CYS A 91 24.23 -5.88 30.13
N ALA A 92 24.40 -4.92 29.22
CA ALA A 92 25.21 -5.08 28.02
C ALA A 92 26.73 -4.92 28.28
N CYS A 93 27.09 -4.35 29.42
CA CYS A 93 28.47 -4.09 29.79
C CYS A 93 29.11 -5.35 30.37
N LYS A 94 30.38 -5.60 30.04
CA LYS A 94 31.20 -6.54 30.81
C LYS A 94 31.51 -5.91 32.17
N CYS A 95 30.64 -6.15 33.15
CA CYS A 95 30.89 -5.82 34.55
C CYS A 95 32.22 -6.45 35.00
N THR A 96 33.10 -5.66 35.63
CA THR A 96 34.17 -6.20 36.47
C THR A 96 33.51 -6.78 37.72
N PHE A 97 33.19 -8.07 37.68
CA PHE A 97 32.54 -8.78 38.77
C PHE A 97 33.19 -8.46 40.13
N GLY A 98 32.38 -7.96 41.07
CA GLY A 98 32.76 -7.88 42.49
C GLY A 98 33.41 -6.59 42.98
N THR A 99 33.57 -5.54 42.16
CA THR A 99 34.15 -4.26 42.62
C THR A 99 33.12 -3.27 43.18
N GLY A 100 31.81 -3.51 43.03
CA GLY A 100 30.76 -2.62 43.51
C GLY A 100 30.59 -1.31 42.72
N GLU A 101 31.49 -1.03 41.77
CA GLU A 101 31.50 0.18 40.94
C GLU A 101 30.71 0.04 39.62
N CYS A 102 30.06 -1.11 39.39
CA CYS A 102 29.27 -1.32 38.18
C CYS A 102 27.99 -0.48 38.20
N LYS A 103 27.93 0.52 37.32
CA LYS A 103 26.70 1.24 37.01
C LYS A 103 26.07 0.59 35.77
N PRO A 104 24.85 0.04 35.85
CA PRO A 104 24.19 -0.52 34.68
C PRO A 104 23.94 0.58 33.64
N VAL A 105 24.37 0.34 32.41
CA VAL A 105 24.03 1.16 31.24
C VAL A 105 23.03 0.36 30.41
N TRP A 106 21.86 0.95 30.17
CA TRP A 106 20.78 0.28 29.46
C TRP A 106 20.96 0.47 27.95
N LYS A 107 20.71 -0.58 27.16
CA LYS A 107 20.76 -0.46 25.70
C LYS A 107 19.66 0.50 25.23
N GLY A 108 20.07 1.64 24.65
CA GLY A 108 19.18 2.70 24.19
C GLY A 108 19.66 4.11 24.55
N GLU A 109 20.56 4.25 25.53
CA GLU A 109 21.32 5.48 25.79
C GLU A 109 22.65 5.45 25.01
N GLU A 110 22.59 5.45 23.68
CA GLU A 110 23.76 5.90 22.92
C GLU A 110 23.74 7.44 22.96
N ALA A 111 24.75 8.03 23.60
CA ALA A 111 25.00 9.45 23.43
C ALA A 111 25.33 9.68 21.96
N GLU A 112 24.54 10.52 21.27
CA GLU A 112 24.91 11.05 19.96
C GLU A 112 26.29 11.74 20.09
N GLU A 113 27.30 11.23 19.36
CA GLU A 113 28.55 11.96 19.08
C GLU A 113 28.38 12.87 17.85
#